data_AF-A0A1H8JYK0-F1
#
_entry.id   AF-A0A1H8JYK0-F1
#
_cell.length_a   1.000
_cell.length_b   1.000
_cell.length_c   1.000
_cell.angle_alpha   90.00
_cell.angle_beta   90.00
_cell.angle_gamma   90.00
#
_symmetry.space_group_name_H-M   'P 1'
#
loop_
_entity.id
_entity.type
_entity.pdbx_description
1 polymer ?
#
loop_
_entity_poly.entity_id
_entity_poly.type
_entity_poly.pdbx_seq_one_letter_code
_entity_poly.pdbx_strand_id
1 'polypeptide(L)'
;MVFTALPAEGYDGEPPEFPLPLANARELEVWEEAWRTPQAAAWSIQPWRWRTVAMWVRWSVRMEAEDASAALGNVVVRFADQIGLTPAGLKENGWKIAEDDLAVKRQEREEPVDDVEDVRSRFTVVTHGGG
;
A
#
# COMPACT_ATOMS: atom_id res chain seq x y z
N MET A 1 15.22 -17.23 10.21
CA MET A 1 13.83 -17.13 9.71
C MET A 1 13.87 -16.18 8.53
N VAL A 2 13.25 -16.52 7.40
CA VAL A 2 13.18 -15.66 6.21
C VAL A 2 11.81 -14.98 6.22
N PHE A 3 11.79 -13.65 6.12
CA PHE A 3 10.56 -12.86 6.07
C PHE A 3 10.24 -12.47 4.62
N THR A 4 8.96 -12.42 4.27
CA THR A 4 8.47 -11.80 3.03
C THR A 4 8.46 -10.28 3.22
N ALA A 5 9.13 -9.55 2.33
CA ALA A 5 9.11 -8.10 2.32
C ALA A 5 7.79 -7.56 1.74
N LEU A 6 7.15 -6.65 2.46
CA LEU A 6 5.96 -5.91 2.03
C LEU A 6 6.34 -4.49 1.58
N PRO A 7 5.64 -3.90 0.59
CA PRO A 7 5.94 -2.55 0.10
C PRO A 7 5.73 -1.50 1.21
N ALA A 8 6.70 -0.62 1.42
CA ALA A 8 6.66 0.38 2.49
C ALA A 8 5.59 1.44 2.23
N GLU A 9 5.39 1.77 0.96
CA GLU A 9 4.41 2.69 0.41
C GLU A 9 2.96 2.20 0.51
N GLY A 10 2.76 0.93 0.86
CA GLY A 10 1.44 0.32 0.92
C GLY A 10 1.04 -0.42 -0.36
N TYR A 11 -0.23 -0.79 -0.45
CA TYR A 11 -0.80 -1.44 -1.63
C TYR A 11 -1.45 -0.41 -2.57
N ASP A 12 -1.06 -0.47 -3.83
CA ASP A 12 -1.47 0.45 -4.89
C ASP A 12 -2.65 -0.07 -5.73
N GLY A 13 -2.99 -1.35 -5.62
CA GLY A 13 -4.12 -1.96 -6.33
C GLY A 13 -5.50 -1.53 -5.82
N GLU A 14 -6.52 -2.06 -6.47
CA GLU A 14 -7.92 -1.79 -6.15
C GLU A 14 -8.38 -2.68 -4.97
N PRO A 15 -8.96 -2.10 -3.90
CA PRO A 15 -9.60 -2.88 -2.86
C PRO A 15 -10.71 -3.76 -3.46
N PRO A 16 -10.82 -5.05 -3.08
CA PRO A 16 -11.96 -5.86 -3.48
C PRO A 16 -13.24 -5.35 -2.81
N GLU A 17 -14.39 -5.78 -3.34
CA GLU A 17 -15.69 -5.49 -2.75
C GLU A 17 -15.74 -5.96 -1.28
N PHE A 18 -16.33 -5.12 -0.42
CA PHE A 18 -16.46 -5.44 1.00
C PHE A 18 -17.30 -6.72 1.21
N PRO A 19 -16.74 -7.81 1.75
CA PRO A 19 -17.36 -9.14 1.66
C PRO A 19 -18.43 -9.41 2.74
N LEU A 20 -18.69 -8.48 3.67
CA LEU A 20 -19.71 -8.65 4.69
C LEU A 20 -21.01 -7.91 4.29
N PRO A 21 -22.18 -8.49 4.57
CA PRO A 21 -23.44 -7.85 4.23
C PRO A 21 -23.65 -6.58 5.07
N LEU A 22 -24.45 -5.67 4.51
CA LEU A 22 -24.92 -4.44 5.17
C LEU A 22 -23.77 -3.54 5.66
N ALA A 23 -22.76 -3.33 4.79
CA ALA A 23 -21.68 -2.41 5.08
C ALA A 23 -22.22 -0.99 5.27
N ASN A 24 -21.81 -0.31 6.35
CA ASN A 24 -22.09 1.12 6.50
C ASN A 24 -20.96 1.98 5.91
N ALA A 25 -21.21 3.28 5.73
CA ALA A 25 -20.23 4.19 5.11
C ALA A 25 -18.88 4.20 5.84
N ARG A 26 -18.90 4.17 7.18
CA ARG A 26 -17.68 4.15 8.00
C ARG A 26 -16.88 2.86 7.83
N GLU A 27 -17.56 1.72 7.67
CA GLU A 27 -16.89 0.45 7.36
C GLU A 27 -16.23 0.47 5.98
N LEU A 28 -16.85 1.11 4.99
CA LEU A 28 -16.26 1.23 3.65
C LEU A 28 -15.02 2.14 3.65
N GLU A 29 -15.06 3.27 4.37
CA GLU A 29 -13.90 4.14 4.55
C GLU A 29 -12.72 3.39 5.20
N VAL A 30 -12.96 2.72 6.33
CA VAL A 30 -11.92 1.96 7.05
C VAL A 30 -11.44 0.76 6.23
N TRP A 31 -12.29 0.17 5.39
CA TRP A 31 -11.88 -0.86 4.43
C TRP A 31 -10.92 -0.31 3.39
N GLU A 32 -11.24 0.81 2.76
CA GLU A 32 -10.35 1.47 1.79
C GLU A 32 -9.01 1.84 2.42
N GLU A 33 -9.02 2.41 3.63
CA GLU A 33 -7.82 2.74 4.41
C GLU A 33 -6.97 1.49 4.69
N ALA A 34 -7.60 0.40 5.16
CA ALA A 34 -6.91 -0.86 5.43
C ALA A 34 -6.21 -1.40 4.18
N TRP A 35 -6.86 -1.30 3.01
CA TRP A 35 -6.29 -1.72 1.75
C TRP A 35 -5.16 -0.84 1.21
N ARG A 36 -4.85 0.30 1.85
CA ARG A 36 -3.64 1.09 1.54
C ARG A 36 -2.45 0.73 2.40
N THR A 37 -2.58 -0.19 3.35
CA THR A 37 -1.45 -0.63 4.18
C THR A 37 -0.52 -1.59 3.42
N PRO A 38 0.76 -1.74 3.83
CA PRO A 38 1.68 -2.72 3.27
C PRO A 38 1.14 -4.16 3.28
N GLN A 39 0.38 -4.51 4.32
CA GLN A 39 -0.20 -5.83 4.53
C GLN A 39 -1.20 -6.20 3.43
N ALA A 40 -1.88 -5.21 2.86
CA ALA A 40 -2.82 -5.41 1.76
C ALA A 40 -2.16 -6.00 0.51
N ALA A 41 -0.86 -5.78 0.29
CA ALA A 41 -0.12 -6.45 -0.78
C ALA A 41 -0.14 -7.98 -0.59
N ALA A 42 0.02 -8.46 0.64
CA ALA A 42 -0.11 -9.89 0.96
C ALA A 42 -1.56 -10.37 0.93
N TRP A 43 -2.51 -9.57 1.40
CA TRP A 43 -3.93 -9.92 1.34
C TRP A 43 -4.46 -10.05 -0.09
N SER A 44 -3.95 -9.24 -1.03
CA SER A 44 -4.36 -9.23 -2.43
C SER A 44 -4.21 -10.60 -3.11
N ILE A 45 -3.17 -11.35 -2.73
CA ILE A 45 -2.89 -12.72 -3.21
C ILE A 45 -3.47 -13.81 -2.28
N GLN A 46 -4.19 -13.42 -1.22
CA GLN A 46 -4.79 -14.31 -0.22
C GLN A 46 -6.29 -14.05 -0.07
N PRO A 47 -7.12 -14.31 -1.10
CA PRO A 47 -8.55 -14.01 -1.06
C PRO A 47 -9.32 -14.70 0.09
N TRP A 48 -8.82 -15.85 0.54
CA TRP A 48 -9.36 -16.56 1.71
C TRP A 48 -9.27 -15.76 3.03
N ARG A 49 -8.46 -14.70 3.08
CA ARG A 49 -8.26 -13.83 4.26
C ARG A 49 -9.16 -12.60 4.28
N TRP A 50 -9.75 -12.21 3.16
CA TRP A 50 -10.51 -10.95 3.04
C TRP A 50 -11.67 -10.86 4.03
N ARG A 51 -12.34 -11.97 4.32
CA ARG A 51 -13.39 -12.01 5.35
C ARG A 51 -12.85 -11.65 6.74
N THR A 52 -11.64 -12.07 7.09
CA THR A 52 -10.99 -11.74 8.37
C THR A 52 -10.62 -10.27 8.45
N VAL A 53 -10.12 -9.69 7.34
CA VAL A 53 -9.85 -8.24 7.24
C VAL A 53 -11.16 -7.46 7.42
N ALA A 54 -12.25 -7.89 6.77
CA ALA A 54 -13.54 -7.21 6.88
C ALA A 54 -14.15 -7.34 8.28
N MET A 55 -13.92 -8.45 8.98
CA MET A 55 -14.30 -8.60 10.39
C MET A 55 -13.52 -7.64 11.28
N TRP A 56 -12.21 -7.47 11.03
CA TRP A 56 -11.42 -6.46 11.74
C TRP A 56 -12.02 -5.06 11.56
N VAL A 57 -12.34 -4.67 10.32
CA VAL A 57 -12.98 -3.38 9.99
C VAL A 57 -14.30 -3.19 10.75
N ARG A 58 -15.19 -4.17 10.70
CA ARG A 58 -16.50 -4.10 11.39
C ARG A 58 -16.33 -3.88 12.89
N TRP A 59 -15.41 -4.61 13.51
CA TRP A 59 -15.19 -4.52 14.95
C TRP A 59 -14.39 -3.28 15.36
N SER A 60 -13.47 -2.78 14.52
CA SER A 60 -12.77 -1.53 14.76
C SER A 60 -13.73 -0.35 14.71
N VAL A 61 -14.62 -0.31 13.70
CA VAL A 61 -15.69 0.71 13.61
C VAL A 61 -16.65 0.62 14.80
N ARG A 62 -17.06 -0.58 15.23
CA ARG A 62 -17.91 -0.73 16.44
C ARG A 62 -17.22 -0.20 17.71
N MET A 63 -15.89 -0.24 17.77
CA MET A 63 -15.13 0.30 18.89
C MET A 63 -15.11 1.83 18.94
N GLU A 64 -15.46 2.52 17.87
CA GLU A 64 -15.53 4.00 17.84
C GLU A 64 -16.75 4.55 18.62
N ALA A 65 -17.72 3.70 18.96
CA ALA A 65 -18.91 4.13 19.71
C ALA A 65 -18.61 4.41 21.19
N GLU A 66 -19.29 5.40 21.78
CA GLU A 66 -19.10 5.82 23.18
C GLU A 66 -19.36 4.68 24.20
N ASP A 67 -20.20 3.71 23.83
CA ASP A 67 -20.57 2.57 24.67
C ASP A 67 -19.67 1.33 24.45
N ALA A 68 -18.59 1.44 23.68
CA ALA A 68 -17.73 0.32 23.34
C ALA A 68 -17.07 -0.27 24.59
N SER A 69 -17.27 -1.58 24.81
CA SER A 69 -16.69 -2.28 25.95
C SER A 69 -15.21 -2.60 25.75
N ALA A 70 -14.43 -2.65 26.83
CA ALA A 70 -13.04 -3.12 26.79
C ALA A 70 -12.88 -4.56 26.27
N ALA A 71 -13.91 -5.40 26.44
CA ALA A 71 -13.92 -6.77 25.91
C ALA A 71 -13.88 -6.78 24.37
N LEU A 72 -14.51 -5.79 23.73
CA LEU A 72 -14.44 -5.60 22.28
C LEU A 72 -13.02 -5.20 21.84
N GLY A 73 -12.31 -4.43 22.67
CA GLY A 73 -10.87 -4.18 22.58
C GLY A 73 -10.05 -5.41 22.20
N ASN A 74 -10.24 -6.48 22.97
CA ASN A 74 -9.53 -7.73 22.78
C ASN A 74 -9.90 -8.43 21.47
N VAL A 75 -11.12 -8.27 20.96
CA VAL A 75 -11.55 -8.83 19.67
C VAL A 75 -10.82 -8.14 18.53
N VAL A 76 -10.75 -6.80 18.54
CA VAL A 76 -10.08 -6.02 17.49
C VAL A 76 -8.60 -6.33 17.44
N VAL A 77 -7.91 -6.36 18.59
CA VAL A 77 -6.46 -6.69 18.64
C VAL A 77 -6.19 -8.09 18.10
N ARG A 78 -7.01 -9.09 18.46
CA ARG A 78 -6.83 -10.45 17.94
C ARG A 78 -6.97 -10.52 16.42
N PHE A 79 -7.96 -9.84 15.86
CA PHE A 79 -8.09 -9.78 14.41
C PHE A 79 -6.92 -9.03 13.78
N ALA A 80 -6.47 -7.92 14.39
CA ALA A 80 -5.31 -7.14 13.92
C ALA A 80 -4.04 -8.01 13.87
N ASP A 81 -3.80 -8.84 14.89
CA ASP A 81 -2.70 -9.79 14.92
C ASP A 81 -2.83 -10.81 13.77
N GLN A 82 -4.01 -11.41 13.57
CA GLN A 82 -4.25 -12.41 12.53
C GLN A 82 -3.99 -11.88 11.12
N ILE A 83 -4.34 -10.62 10.84
CA ILE A 83 -4.17 -10.00 9.53
C ILE A 83 -2.84 -9.24 9.38
N GLY A 84 -1.99 -9.24 10.41
CA GLY A 84 -0.64 -8.67 10.35
C GLY A 84 -0.54 -7.16 10.55
N LEU A 85 -1.56 -6.51 11.12
CA LEU A 85 -1.55 -5.07 11.41
C LEU A 85 -0.75 -4.70 12.68
N THR A 86 -0.29 -5.69 13.45
CA THR A 86 0.54 -5.48 14.65
C THR A 86 1.96 -6.02 14.44
N PRO A 87 2.95 -5.60 15.25
CA PRO A 87 4.29 -6.18 15.21
C PRO A 87 4.31 -7.69 15.45
N ALA A 88 3.45 -8.18 16.35
CA ALA A 88 3.29 -9.62 16.61
C ALA A 88 2.69 -10.33 15.40
N GLY A 89 1.66 -9.74 14.79
CA GLY A 89 1.01 -10.26 13.59
C GLY A 89 1.94 -10.29 12.38
N LEU A 90 2.76 -9.24 12.16
CA LEU A 90 3.79 -9.22 11.12
C LEU A 90 4.74 -10.40 11.30
N LYS A 91 5.25 -10.61 12.52
CA LYS A 91 6.15 -11.72 12.83
C LYS A 91 5.49 -13.08 12.60
N GLU A 92 4.28 -13.28 13.09
CA GLU A 92 3.53 -14.55 12.97
C GLU A 92 3.21 -14.90 11.51
N ASN A 93 2.88 -13.89 10.69
CA ASN A 93 2.64 -14.06 9.27
C ASN A 93 3.93 -14.20 8.45
N GLY A 94 5.11 -14.07 9.06
CA GLY A 94 6.38 -14.12 8.36
C GLY A 94 6.59 -12.91 7.44
N TRP A 95 6.08 -11.74 7.81
CA TRP A 95 6.20 -10.50 7.05
C TRP A 95 7.14 -9.48 7.70
N LYS A 96 7.82 -8.69 6.87
CA LYS A 96 8.55 -7.49 7.25
C LYS A 96 8.18 -6.37 6.27
N ILE A 97 7.88 -5.17 6.77
CA ILE A 97 7.72 -4.00 5.89
C ILE A 97 9.12 -3.59 5.42
N ALA A 98 9.30 -3.41 4.11
CA ALA A 98 10.57 -2.99 3.54
C ALA A 98 10.98 -1.63 4.12
N GLU A 99 12.28 -1.41 4.30
CA GLU A 99 12.82 -0.09 4.60
C GLU A 99 12.81 0.71 3.29
N ASP A 100 12.33 1.96 3.33
CA ASP A 100 12.14 2.80 2.15
C ASP A 100 13.48 3.32 1.62
N ASP A 101 14.25 2.44 0.97
CA ASP A 101 15.46 2.80 0.22
C ASP A 101 15.13 3.60 -1.06
N LEU A 102 13.83 3.77 -1.39
CA LEU A 102 13.36 4.46 -2.59
C LEU A 102 13.04 5.94 -2.35
N ALA A 103 12.76 6.36 -1.10
CA ALA A 103 12.72 7.77 -0.74
C ALA A 103 14.04 8.50 -1.09
N VAL A 104 15.18 7.82 -0.90
CA VAL A 104 16.50 8.34 -1.26
C VAL A 104 16.69 8.39 -2.78
N LYS A 105 16.31 7.33 -3.51
CA LYS A 105 16.47 7.27 -4.97
C LYS A 105 15.52 8.17 -5.77
N ARG A 106 14.35 8.53 -5.23
CA ARG A 106 13.42 9.47 -5.88
C ARG A 106 13.98 10.89 -5.87
N GLN A 107 14.64 11.30 -4.78
CA GLN A 107 15.35 12.57 -4.72
C GLN A 107 16.50 12.65 -5.74
N GLU A 108 17.19 11.53 -6.00
CA GLU A 108 18.25 11.48 -7.01
C GLU A 108 17.74 11.55 -8.47
N ARG A 109 16.48 11.19 -8.73
CA ARG A 109 15.89 11.22 -10.09
C ARG A 109 15.15 12.52 -10.42
N GLU A 110 14.90 13.37 -9.43
CA GLU A 110 14.17 14.63 -9.57
C GLU A 110 15.09 15.86 -9.72
N GLU A 111 16.41 15.70 -9.68
CA GLU A 111 17.33 16.74 -10.16
C GLU A 111 17.20 16.87 -11.69
N PRO A 112 16.64 17.98 -12.22
CA PRO A 112 16.47 18.14 -13.65
C PRO A 112 17.83 18.41 -14.29
N VAL A 113 18.19 17.62 -15.30
CA VAL A 113 19.29 17.95 -16.20
C VAL A 113 18.79 19.04 -17.15
N ASP A 114 18.90 20.30 -16.71
CA ASP A 114 18.90 21.43 -17.63
C ASP A 114 20.19 21.39 -18.48
N ASP A 115 20.05 21.84 -19.73
CA ASP A 115 21.06 21.98 -20.79
C ASP A 115 21.47 20.73 -21.58
N VAL A 116 20.62 20.37 -22.56
CA VAL A 116 21.11 19.93 -23.88
C VAL A 116 20.31 20.60 -25.00
N GLU A 117 20.37 21.93 -25.06
CA GLU A 117 20.15 22.65 -26.31
C GLU A 117 21.49 22.78 -27.07
N ASP A 118 21.43 22.64 -28.39
CA ASP A 118 22.51 22.85 -29.36
C ASP A 118 23.45 21.67 -29.74
N VAL A 119 22.87 20.58 -30.27
CA VAL A 119 23.63 19.61 -31.11
C VAL A 119 23.17 19.63 -32.57
N ARG A 120 22.12 20.38 -32.94
CA ARG A 120 21.58 20.39 -34.31
C ARG A 120 22.19 21.41 -35.26
N SER A 121 23.09 22.29 -34.80
CA SER A 121 23.68 23.35 -35.65
C SER A 121 24.91 22.95 -36.47
N ARG A 122 25.29 21.66 -36.55
CA ARG A 122 26.55 21.23 -37.19
C ARG A 122 26.46 20.50 -38.54
N PHE A 123 25.28 20.34 -39.14
CA PHE A 123 25.20 19.79 -40.50
C PHE A 123 25.17 20.89 -41.57
N THR A 124 26.37 21.28 -42.00
CA THR A 124 26.59 22.06 -43.23
C THR A 124 26.16 21.23 -44.44
N VAL A 125 25.15 21.70 -45.17
CA VAL A 125 24.78 21.15 -46.48
C VAL A 125 25.66 21.79 -47.55
N VAL A 126 26.51 21.00 -48.20
CA VAL A 126 27.17 21.38 -49.47
C VAL A 126 26.26 20.92 -50.61
N THR A 127 25.65 21.86 -51.34
CA THR A 127 25.05 21.59 -52.64
C THR A 127 26.02 21.97 -53.75
N HIS A 128 26.44 20.96 -54.51
CA HIS A 128 27.18 21.06 -55.74
C HIS A 128 26.23 21.51 -56.87
N GLY A 129 26.53 22.63 -57.53
CA GLY A 129 25.77 23.11 -58.70
C GLY A 129 26.73 23.39 -59.86
N GLY A 130 26.78 22.45 -60.81
CA GLY A 130 27.42 22.64 -62.11
C GLY A 130 26.39 23.11 -63.15
N GLY A 131 26.86 23.99 -64.06
CA GLY A 131 26.10 24.55 -65.17
C GLY A 131 26.68 25.90 -65.58
#